data_AF-A0A101AIA1-F1
#
_entry.id   AF-A0A101AIA1-F1
#
_cell.length_a   1.000
_cell.length_b   1.000
_cell.length_c   1.000
_cell.angle_alpha   90.00
_cell.angle_beta   90.00
_cell.angle_gamma   90.00
#
_symmetry.space_group_name_H-M   'P 1'
#
loop_
_entity.id
_entity.type
_entity.pdbx_description
1 polymer ?
#
loop_
_entity_poly.entity_id
_entity_poly.type
_entity_poly.pdbx_seq_one_letter_code
_entity_poly.pdbx_strand_id
1 'polypeptide(L)'
;MKPFAIIVGIGLAVFGLFFGTSEIQASDGGDSAKCGSAFSPDFSYSAQKDQLNALVRGVLGRTDIEGECRDKIESRKIIAQVLIGVGVVVAIGGIFIRTRQQE
;
A
#
# COMPACT_ATOMS: atom_id res chain seq x y z
N MET A 1 -1.32 12.79 -28.78
CA MET A 1 -0.63 11.77 -27.96
C MET A 1 0.02 12.33 -26.69
N LYS A 2 0.61 13.54 -26.69
CA LYS A 2 1.22 14.17 -25.49
C LYS A 2 0.31 14.34 -24.26
N PRO A 3 -0.90 14.92 -24.37
CA PRO A 3 -1.77 15.07 -23.20
C PRO A 3 -2.23 13.71 -22.65
N PHE A 4 -2.36 12.71 -23.52
CA PHE A 4 -2.73 11.35 -23.12
C PHE A 4 -1.67 10.72 -22.21
N ALA A 5 -0.38 10.81 -22.55
CA ALA A 5 0.69 10.26 -21.70
C ALA A 5 0.77 10.95 -20.32
N ILE A 6 0.56 12.26 -20.27
CA ILE A 6 0.53 13.03 -19.01
C ILE A 6 -0.68 12.62 -18.16
N ILE A 7 -1.87 12.52 -18.77
CA ILE A 7 -3.10 12.10 -18.07
C ILE A 7 -2.95 10.68 -17.53
N VAL A 8 -2.39 9.76 -18.32
CA VAL A 8 -2.14 8.37 -17.90
C VAL A 8 -1.13 8.31 -16.75
N GLY A 9 -0.04 9.08 -16.84
CA GLY A 9 0.98 9.14 -15.78
C GLY A 9 0.43 9.70 -14.46
N ILE A 10 -0.32 10.80 -14.52
CA ILE A 10 -1.01 11.37 -13.34
C ILE A 10 -2.04 10.38 -12.79
N GLY A 11 -2.83 9.75 -13.67
CA GLY A 11 -3.82 8.74 -13.27
C GLY A 11 -3.19 7.56 -12.51
N LEU A 12 -2.06 7.04 -13.00
CA LEU A 12 -1.29 5.99 -12.32
C LEU A 12 -0.77 6.44 -10.95
N ALA A 13 -0.27 7.68 -10.84
CA ALA A 13 0.23 8.20 -9.57
C ALA A 13 -0.91 8.39 -8.54
N VAL A 14 -2.06 8.93 -8.96
CA VAL A 14 -3.25 9.07 -8.11
C VAL A 14 -3.78 7.70 -7.69
N PHE A 15 -3.81 6.73 -8.62
CA PHE A 15 -4.23 5.37 -8.32
C PHE A 15 -3.28 4.69 -7.31
N GLY A 16 -1.97 4.86 -7.47
CA GLY A 16 -0.97 4.37 -6.52
C GLY A 16 -1.11 4.98 -5.13
N LEU A 17 -1.38 6.29 -5.05
CA LEU A 17 -1.66 6.97 -3.79
C LEU A 17 -2.92 6.41 -3.13
N PHE A 18 -4.03 6.33 -3.87
CA PHE A 18 -5.30 5.79 -3.37
C PHE A 18 -5.15 4.35 -2.85
N PHE A 19 -4.45 3.51 -3.62
CA PHE A 19 -4.17 2.13 -3.22
C PHE A 19 -3.35 2.05 -1.93
N GLY A 20 -2.33 2.90 -1.79
CA GLY A 20 -1.50 2.94 -0.57
C GLY A 20 -2.18 3.56 0.64
N THR A 21 -3.14 4.48 0.47
CA THR A 21 -3.92 5.07 1.59
C THR A 21 -5.11 4.22 2.01
N SER A 22 -5.53 3.26 1.18
CA SER A 22 -6.69 2.42 1.48
C SER A 22 -6.42 1.49 2.68
N GLU A 23 -7.47 1.25 3.47
CA GLU A 23 -7.39 0.47 4.71
C GLU A 23 -7.02 -1.00 4.42
N ILE A 24 -6.06 -1.52 5.18
CA ILE A 24 -5.55 -2.89 5.11
C ILE A 24 -6.14 -3.66 6.28
N GLN A 25 -6.66 -4.85 5.98
CA GLN A 25 -7.16 -5.78 6.97
C GLN A 25 -6.37 -7.10 6.88
N ALA A 26 -5.93 -7.58 8.04
CA ALA A 26 -5.35 -8.90 8.23
C ALA A 26 -6.39 -9.83 8.84
N SER A 27 -6.28 -11.14 8.58
CA SER A 27 -7.25 -12.12 9.05
C SER A 27 -6.56 -13.45 9.24
N ASP A 28 -6.35 -13.82 10.50
CA ASP A 28 -5.72 -15.08 10.88
C ASP A 28 -6.62 -15.84 11.87
N GLY A 29 -6.72 -17.17 11.71
CA GLY A 29 -7.43 -18.04 12.67
C GLY A 29 -8.91 -17.71 12.93
N GLY A 30 -9.59 -17.00 12.01
CA GLY A 30 -10.99 -16.56 12.14
C GLY A 30 -11.17 -15.16 12.74
N ASP A 31 -10.08 -14.47 13.09
CA ASP A 31 -10.09 -13.12 13.64
C ASP A 31 -9.54 -12.11 12.62
N SER A 32 -10.29 -11.04 12.35
CA SER A 32 -9.85 -9.95 11.48
C SER A 32 -9.45 -8.70 12.27
N ALA A 33 -8.34 -8.05 11.91
CA ALA A 33 -7.94 -6.76 12.47
C ALA A 33 -7.67 -5.73 11.39
N LYS A 34 -7.96 -4.47 11.71
CA LYS A 34 -7.60 -3.30 10.91
C LYS A 34 -6.15 -2.94 11.20
N CYS A 35 -5.34 -2.81 10.16
CA CYS A 35 -3.91 -2.55 10.23
C CYS A 35 -3.55 -1.10 9.82
N GLY A 36 -4.54 -0.23 9.59
CA GLY A 36 -4.34 1.10 9.02
C GLY A 36 -4.10 1.04 7.51
N SER A 37 -3.13 1.80 6.99
CA SER A 37 -2.82 1.90 5.56
C SER A 37 -1.33 1.74 5.28
N ALA A 38 -0.93 1.62 4.01
CA ALA A 38 0.49 1.45 3.65
C ALA A 38 1.35 2.69 3.96
N PHE A 39 0.74 3.89 3.99
CA PHE A 39 1.41 5.15 4.31
C PHE A 39 1.20 5.62 5.74
N SER A 40 0.17 5.11 6.42
CA SER A 40 -0.10 5.36 7.83
C SER A 40 -0.44 4.03 8.51
N PRO A 41 0.58 3.23 8.85
CA PRO A 41 0.38 1.94 9.50
C PRO A 41 -0.13 2.16 10.92
N ASP A 42 -1.14 1.39 11.33
CA ASP A 42 -1.66 1.38 12.70
C ASP A 42 -1.75 -0.06 13.19
N PHE A 43 -0.86 -0.40 14.13
CA PHE A 43 -0.76 -1.73 14.72
C PHE A 43 -1.38 -1.81 16.12
N SER A 44 -1.93 -0.71 16.64
CA SER A 44 -2.44 -0.64 18.01
C SER A 44 -3.58 -1.64 18.24
N TYR A 45 -4.46 -1.79 17.25
CA TYR A 45 -5.61 -2.70 17.32
C TYR A 45 -5.23 -4.17 17.07
N SER A 46 -4.28 -4.45 16.16
CA SER A 46 -3.80 -5.82 15.91
C SER A 46 -2.98 -6.37 17.09
N ALA A 47 -2.09 -5.56 17.67
CA ALA A 47 -1.30 -5.95 18.84
C ALA A 47 -2.18 -6.24 20.07
N GLN A 48 -3.23 -5.44 20.27
CA GLN A 48 -4.19 -5.66 21.36
C GLN A 48 -5.00 -6.95 21.16
N LYS A 49 -5.36 -7.28 19.91
CA LYS A 49 -6.03 -8.55 19.58
C LYS A 49 -5.15 -9.76 19.79
N ASP A 50 -3.89 -9.72 19.36
CA ASP A 50 -2.96 -10.84 19.57
C ASP A 50 -2.69 -11.08 21.05
N GLN A 51 -2.60 -10.03 21.87
CA GLN A 51 -2.51 -10.17 23.33
C GLN A 51 -3.78 -10.80 23.93
N LEU A 52 -4.97 -10.39 23.49
CA LEU A 52 -6.23 -10.99 23.94
C LEU A 52 -6.33 -12.46 23.53
N ASN A 53 -5.99 -12.80 22.29
CA ASN A 53 -6.04 -14.18 21.80
C ASN A 53 -5.03 -15.07 22.52
N ALA A 54 -3.82 -14.58 22.77
CA ALA A 54 -2.82 -15.30 23.56
C ALA A 54 -3.29 -15.55 25.00
N LEU A 55 -4.06 -14.61 25.59
CA LEU A 55 -4.62 -14.74 26.94
C LEU A 55 -5.81 -15.71 26.99
N VAL A 56 -6.72 -15.63 26.01
CA VAL A 56 -7.99 -16.39 25.99
C VAL A 56 -7.80 -17.82 25.49
N ARG A 57 -6.96 -18.03 24.47
CA ARG A 57 -6.74 -19.35 23.85
C ARG A 57 -5.47 -20.06 24.33
N GLY A 58 -4.65 -19.40 25.16
CA GLY A 58 -3.37 -19.93 25.64
C GLY A 58 -2.34 -20.10 24.52
N VAL A 59 -1.22 -20.76 24.83
CA VAL A 59 -0.03 -20.93 23.96
C VAL A 59 -0.34 -21.58 22.61
N LEU A 60 -1.43 -22.36 22.50
CA LEU A 60 -1.83 -23.09 21.30
C LEU A 60 -2.72 -22.30 20.33
N GLY A 61 -3.26 -21.15 20.75
CA GLY A 61 -4.14 -20.31 19.91
C GLY A 61 -3.54 -18.95 19.57
N ARG A 62 -2.21 -18.86 19.58
CA ARG A 62 -1.48 -17.63 19.24
C ARG A 62 -1.66 -17.34 17.75
N THR A 63 -2.41 -16.28 17.44
CA THR A 63 -2.49 -15.71 16.10
C THR A 63 -1.31 -14.76 15.87
N ASP A 64 -0.88 -14.60 14.61
CA ASP A 64 0.17 -13.63 14.22
C ASP A 64 -0.43 -12.54 13.33
N ILE A 65 -1.47 -11.88 13.85
CA ILE A 65 -2.20 -10.85 13.11
C ILE A 65 -1.30 -9.62 12.92
N GLU A 66 -0.44 -9.31 13.89
CA GLU A 66 0.56 -8.25 13.75
C GLU A 66 1.55 -8.54 12.61
N GLY A 67 2.08 -9.77 12.51
CA GLY A 67 2.94 -10.21 11.41
C GLY A 67 2.25 -10.09 10.04
N GLU A 68 1.03 -10.62 9.91
CA GLU A 68 0.24 -10.48 8.68
C GLU A 68 -0.03 -9.02 8.30
N CYS A 69 -0.36 -8.18 9.29
CA CYS A 69 -0.55 -6.74 9.08
C CYS A 69 0.72 -6.10 8.51
N ARG A 70 1.88 -6.43 9.09
CA ARG A 70 3.18 -5.88 8.68
C ARG A 70 3.52 -6.28 7.26
N ASP A 71 3.39 -7.57 6.92
CA ASP A 71 3.68 -8.09 5.59
C ASP A 71 2.75 -7.49 4.51
N LYS A 72 1.45 -7.32 4.83
CA LYS A 72 0.50 -6.68 3.90
C LYS A 72 0.80 -5.19 3.70
N ILE A 73 1.17 -4.47 4.75
CA ILE A 73 1.56 -3.06 4.69
C ILE A 73 2.83 -2.90 3.85
N GLU A 74 3.86 -3.69 4.11
CA GLU A 74 5.13 -3.67 3.37
C GLU A 74 4.90 -3.95 1.87
N SER A 75 4.13 -5.01 1.57
CA SER A 75 3.79 -5.39 0.19
C SER A 75 3.03 -4.28 -0.54
N ARG A 76 2.01 -3.69 0.11
CA ARG A 76 1.25 -2.59 -0.49
C ARG A 76 2.08 -1.33 -0.65
N LYS A 77 2.98 -1.03 0.28
CA LYS A 77 3.88 0.12 0.20
C LYS A 77 4.78 0.02 -1.02
N ILE A 78 5.37 -1.15 -1.28
CA ILE A 78 6.21 -1.39 -2.46
C ILE A 78 5.40 -1.21 -3.74
N ILE A 79 4.21 -1.81 -3.83
CA ILE A 79 3.35 -1.69 -5.02
C ILE A 79 2.94 -0.22 -5.24
N ALA A 80 2.52 0.48 -4.19
CA ALA A 80 2.14 1.89 -4.26
C ALA A 80 3.32 2.77 -4.69
N GLN A 81 4.53 2.54 -4.15
CA GLN A 81 5.74 3.26 -4.56
C GLN A 81 6.09 3.03 -6.03
N VAL A 82 5.97 1.79 -6.51
CA VAL A 82 6.22 1.47 -7.93
C VAL A 82 5.19 2.17 -8.82
N LEU A 83 3.90 2.13 -8.47
CA LEU A 83 2.84 2.79 -9.23
C LEU A 83 3.03 4.31 -9.29
N ILE A 84 3.36 4.94 -8.15
CA ILE A 84 3.65 6.36 -8.08
C ILE A 84 4.91 6.69 -8.89
N GLY A 85 5.99 5.93 -8.72
CA GLY A 85 7.24 6.14 -9.45
C GLY A 85 7.08 6.05 -10.96
N VAL A 86 6.44 4.98 -11.43
CA VAL A 86 6.15 4.79 -12.87
C VAL A 86 5.23 5.90 -13.39
N GLY A 87 4.17 6.25 -12.66
CA GLY A 87 3.26 7.33 -13.03
C GLY A 87 3.97 8.67 -13.19
N VAL A 88 4.84 9.02 -12.24
CA VAL A 88 5.66 10.25 -12.27
C VAL A 88 6.64 10.22 -13.45
N VAL A 89 7.35 9.11 -13.68
CA VAL A 89 8.30 8.97 -14.79
C VAL A 89 7.61 9.12 -16.14
N VAL A 90 6.43 8.50 -16.32
CA VAL A 90 5.63 8.62 -17.55
C VAL A 90 5.13 10.05 -17.75
N ALA A 91 4.66 10.71 -16.69
CA ALA A 91 4.21 12.10 -16.75
C ALA A 91 5.35 13.05 -17.13
N ILE A 92 6.51 12.92 -16.50
CA ILE A 92 7.71 13.73 -16.78
C ILE A 92 8.25 13.42 -18.18
N GLY A 93 8.34 12.15 -18.57
CA GLY A 93 8.77 11.74 -19.91
C GLY A 93 7.87 12.34 -21.01
N GLY A 94 6.56 12.37 -20.80
CA GLY A 94 5.60 13.04 -21.69
C GLY A 94 5.86 14.54 -21.88
N ILE A 95 6.46 15.20 -20.88
CA ILE A 95 6.86 16.62 -20.94
C ILE A 95 8.20 16.77 -21.67
N PHE A 96 9.20 15.94 -21.37
CA PHE A 96 10.58 16.06 -21.89
C PHE A 96 10.81 15.51 -23.30
N ILE A 97 9.97 14.62 -23.82
CA ILE A 97 10.10 14.09 -25.21
C ILE A 97 10.04 15.21 -26.27
N ARG A 98 9.61 16.43 -25.91
CA ARG A 98 9.54 17.56 -26.85
C ARG A 98 10.88 18.29 -27.07
N THR A 99 11.86 18.19 -26.18
CA THR A 99 13.05 19.06 -26.26
C THR A 99 14.08 18.63 -27.30
N ARG A 100 13.92 17.48 -27.97
CA ARG A 100 14.88 16.96 -28.98
C ARG A 100 14.36 16.88 -30.42
N GLN A 101 13.16 17.39 -30.73
CA GLN A 101 12.61 17.35 -32.10
C GLN A 101 12.55 18.73 -32.79
N GLN A 102 13.31 19.71 -32.31
CA GLN A 102 13.54 20.97 -33.02
C GLN A 102 15.04 21.17 -33.27
N GLU A 103 15.65 20.26 -34.04
CA GLU A 103 16.83 20.54 -34.87
C GLU A 103 16.66 19.85 -36.21
#